data_AF-A0A6D2LL63-F1
#
_entry.id   AF-A0A6D2LL63-F1
#
_cell.length_a   1.000
_cell.length_b   1.000
_cell.length_c   1.000
_cell.angle_alpha   90.00
_cell.angle_beta   90.00
_cell.angle_gamma   90.00
#
_symmetry.space_group_name_H-M   'P 1'
#
loop_
_entity.id
_entity.type
_entity.pdbx_description
1 polymer ?
#
loop_
_entity_poly.entity_id
_entity_poly.type
_entity_poly.pdbx_seq_one_letter_code
_entity_poly.pdbx_strand_id
1 'polypeptide(L)'
;MVVLWLTAMLPQVKPSPCVASAGTNCSSPAATSSQLALLYFAFALISIGSGGIRPCSLAFGADQLDNKENPKNERVLESFFG
;
A
#
# COMPACT_ATOMS: atom_id res chain seq x y z
N MET A 1 -1.02 -1.04 -5.45
CA MET A 1 -0.81 0.39 -5.81
C MET A 1 -1.42 0.79 -7.14
N VAL A 2 -1.34 -0.04 -8.19
CA VAL A 2 -1.93 0.28 -9.51
C VAL A 2 -3.42 0.65 -9.41
N VAL A 3 -4.23 -0.18 -8.73
CA VAL A 3 -5.68 0.09 -8.57
C VAL A 3 -5.95 1.41 -7.84
N LEU A 4 -5.15 1.72 -6.80
CA LEU A 4 -5.25 2.99 -6.07
C LEU A 4 -4.88 4.19 -6.95
N TRP A 5 -3.89 4.05 -7.83
CA TRP A 5 -3.54 5.10 -8.78
C TRP A 5 -4.63 5.36 -9.80
N LEU A 6 -5.30 4.32 -10.28
CA LEU A 6 -6.42 4.45 -11.22
C LEU A 6 -7.58 5.26 -10.62
N THR A 7 -7.81 5.22 -9.30
CA THR A 7 -8.87 6.02 -8.65
C THR A 7 -8.59 7.52 -8.68
N ALA A 8 -7.32 7.91 -8.73
CA ALA A 8 -6.90 9.32 -8.80
C ALA A 8 -6.76 9.83 -10.24
N MET A 9 -6.30 8.96 -11.15
CA MET A 9 -6.00 9.34 -12.54
C MET A 9 -7.23 9.34 -13.45
N LEU A 10 -8.20 8.47 -13.20
CA LEU A 10 -9.40 8.37 -14.05
C LEU A 10 -10.52 9.30 -13.53
N PRO A 11 -10.96 10.29 -14.30
CA PRO A 11 -12.00 11.23 -13.87
C PRO A 11 -13.36 10.57 -13.61
N GLN A 12 -13.59 9.37 -14.17
CA GLN A 12 -14.80 8.58 -13.95
C GLN A 12 -14.86 7.92 -12.56
N VAL A 13 -13.68 7.69 -11.94
CA VAL A 13 -13.53 6.97 -10.67
C VAL A 13 -13.32 7.95 -9.50
N LYS A 14 -13.07 9.22 -9.81
CA LYS A 14 -12.97 10.30 -8.84
C LYS A 14 -14.32 11.05 -8.75
N PRO A 15 -14.75 11.49 -7.55
CA PRO A 15 -15.86 12.43 -7.44
C PRO A 15 -15.62 13.67 -8.30
N SER A 16 -16.68 14.21 -8.90
CA SER A 16 -16.53 15.39 -9.75
C SER A 16 -16.00 16.58 -8.94
N PRO A 17 -15.06 17.36 -9.51
CA PRO A 17 -14.42 18.45 -8.80
C PRO A 17 -15.47 19.52 -8.47
N CYS A 18 -15.47 19.99 -7.22
CA CYS A 18 -16.32 21.09 -6.82
C CYS A 18 -15.68 22.42 -7.20
N VAL A 19 -16.24 23.12 -8.18
CA VAL A 19 -15.84 24.48 -8.55
C VAL A 19 -16.57 25.47 -7.66
N ALA A 20 -15.92 25.91 -6.58
CA ALA A 20 -16.44 26.97 -5.74
C ALA A 20 -16.39 28.31 -6.50
N SER A 21 -17.49 28.67 -7.15
CA SER A 21 -17.71 30.04 -7.64
C SER A 21 -18.34 30.87 -6.53
N ALA A 22 -17.95 32.15 -6.44
CA ALA A 22 -18.32 33.06 -5.36
C ALA A 22 -19.84 33.00 -5.06
N GLY A 23 -20.19 32.38 -3.92
CA GLY A 23 -21.57 32.28 -3.42
C GLY A 23 -22.21 30.89 -3.41
N THR A 24 -21.58 29.85 -3.99
CA THR A 24 -22.12 28.47 -3.92
C THR A 24 -21.42 27.67 -2.82
N ASN A 25 -22.18 27.24 -1.81
CA ASN A 25 -21.69 26.24 -0.86
C ASN A 25 -21.33 24.97 -1.64
N CYS A 26 -20.04 24.64 -1.68
CA CYS A 26 -19.53 23.47 -2.36
C CYS A 26 -19.90 22.21 -1.56
N SER A 27 -21.15 21.75 -1.67
CA SER A 27 -21.50 20.37 -1.35
C SER A 27 -20.91 19.50 -2.44
N SER A 28 -19.62 19.16 -2.31
CA SER A 28 -18.95 18.23 -3.23
C SER A 28 -19.87 17.04 -3.46
N PRO A 29 -20.14 16.62 -4.70
CA PRO A 29 -21.01 15.49 -4.95
C PRO A 29 -20.46 14.29 -4.19
N ALA A 30 -21.31 13.68 -3.37
CA ALA A 30 -20.93 12.56 -2.53
C ALA A 30 -20.34 11.47 -3.42
N ALA A 31 -19.19 10.91 -3.00
CA ALA A 31 -18.59 9.79 -3.71
C ALA A 31 -19.63 8.68 -3.88
N THR A 32 -19.79 8.17 -5.09
CA THR A 32 -20.73 7.09 -5.34
C THR A 32 -20.26 5.84 -4.57
N SER A 33 -21.18 5.00 -4.11
CA SER A 33 -20.85 3.77 -3.38
C SER A 33 -19.85 2.88 -4.12
N SER A 34 -19.88 2.87 -5.46
CA SER A 34 -18.93 2.16 -6.31
C SER A 34 -17.50 2.73 -6.25
N GLN A 35 -17.34 4.06 -6.23
CA GLN A 35 -16.04 4.72 -6.10
C GLN A 35 -15.40 4.39 -4.74
N LEU A 36 -16.21 4.39 -3.68
CA LEU A 36 -15.76 4.03 -2.34
C LEU A 36 -15.43 2.53 -2.21
N ALA A 37 -16.25 1.65 -2.78
CA ALA A 37 -16.00 0.21 -2.79
C ALA A 37 -14.67 -0.14 -3.48
N LEU A 38 -14.39 0.49 -4.62
CA LEU A 38 -13.14 0.30 -5.36
C LEU A 38 -11.94 0.83 -4.56
N LEU A 39 -12.09 1.97 -3.88
CA LEU A 39 -11.05 2.50 -2.98
C LEU A 39 -10.73 1.53 -1.84
N TYR A 40 -11.74 1.01 -1.16
CA TYR A 40 -11.54 0.02 -0.08
C TYR A 40 -10.93 -1.28 -0.59
N PHE A 41 -11.35 -1.75 -1.76
CA PHE A 41 -10.75 -2.90 -2.42
C PHE A 41 -9.26 -2.69 -2.69
N ALA A 42 -8.87 -1.50 -3.19
CA ALA A 42 -7.47 -1.16 -3.40
C ALA A 42 -6.67 -1.20 -2.09
N PHE A 43 -7.21 -0.64 -1.00
CA PHE A 43 -6.57 -0.70 0.32
C PHE A 43 -6.48 -2.12 0.88
N ALA A 44 -7.50 -2.95 0.70
CA ALA A 44 -7.49 -4.34 1.12
C ALA A 44 -6.36 -5.11 0.42
N LEU A 45 -6.22 -4.97 -0.90
CA LEU A 45 -5.12 -5.59 -1.66
C LEU A 45 -3.74 -5.13 -1.17
N ILE A 46 -3.59 -3.83 -0.88
CA ILE A 46 -2.35 -3.27 -0.34
C ILE A 46 -2.05 -3.87 1.04
N SER A 47 -3.04 -3.93 1.92
CA SER A 47 -2.90 -4.49 3.26
C SER A 47 -2.46 -5.95 3.19
N ILE A 48 -3.14 -6.77 2.38
CA ILE A 48 -2.81 -8.18 2.18
C ILE A 48 -1.38 -8.34 1.63
N GLY A 49 -1.03 -7.59 0.58
CA GLY A 49 0.31 -7.66 -0.03
C GLY A 49 1.41 -7.23 0.95
N SER A 50 1.21 -6.13 1.66
CA SER A 50 2.17 -5.61 2.64
C SER A 50 2.34 -6.54 3.85
N GLY A 51 1.26 -7.19 4.28
CA GLY A 51 1.25 -8.16 5.37
C GLY A 51 1.98 -9.45 5.02
N GLY A 52 1.87 -9.92 3.78
CA GLY A 52 2.54 -11.15 3.32
C GLY A 52 4.02 -10.96 2.96
N ILE A 53 4.36 -9.89 2.25
CA ILE A 53 5.73 -9.71 1.71
C ILE A 53 6.76 -9.47 2.83
N ARG A 54 6.42 -8.65 3.84
CA ARG A 54 7.37 -8.27 4.90
C ARG A 54 7.93 -9.45 5.71
N PRO A 55 7.12 -10.36 6.29
CA PRO A 55 7.66 -11.50 7.05
C PRO A 55 8.42 -12.49 6.16
N CYS A 56 7.91 -12.77 4.95
CA CYS A 56 8.57 -13.71 4.04
C CYS A 56 9.93 -13.19 3.54
N SER A 57 10.04 -11.88 3.27
CA SER A 57 11.29 -11.27 2.80
C SER A 57 12.37 -11.26 3.88
N LEU A 58 12.00 -11.09 5.16
CA LEU A 58 12.94 -11.16 6.28
C LEU A 58 13.49 -12.59 6.47
N ALA A 59 12.62 -13.59 6.48
CA ALA A 59 13.05 -14.99 6.59
C ALA A 59 13.96 -15.39 5.42
N PHE A 60 13.60 -15.02 4.19
CA PHE A 60 14.40 -15.30 3.01
C PHE A 60 15.74 -14.53 3.00
N GLY A 61 15.75 -13.29 3.47
CA GLY A 61 16.98 -12.51 3.62
C GLY A 61 17.94 -13.13 4.65
N ALA A 62 17.40 -13.63 5.76
CA ALA A 62 18.18 -14.35 6.76
C ALA A 62 18.74 -15.68 6.23
N ASP A 63 17.95 -16.43 5.46
CA ASP A 63 18.39 -17.69 4.83
C ASP A 63 19.57 -17.45 3.86
N GLN A 64 19.58 -16.33 3.13
CA GLN A 64 20.71 -15.95 2.27
C GLN A 64 21.98 -15.57 3.05
N LEU A 65 21.86 -15.18 4.32
CA LEU A 65 22.97 -14.78 5.19
C LEU A 65 23.44 -15.91 6.10
N ASP A 66 22.66 -16.99 6.25
CA ASP A 66 23.04 -18.15 7.07
C ASP A 66 24.18 -18.92 6.42
N ASN A 67 25.39 -18.69 6.92
CA ASN A 67 26.59 -19.43 6.52
C ASN A 67 27.21 -20.12 7.73
N LYS A 68 26.95 -21.42 7.87
CA LYS A 68 27.43 -22.26 8.98
C LYS A 68 28.95 -22.42 9.04
N GLU A 69 29.66 -22.16 7.95
CA GLU A 69 31.13 -22.19 7.91
C GLU A 69 31.76 -20.90 8.45
N ASN A 70 30.97 -19.83 8.56
CA ASN A 70 31.42 -18.56 9.08
C ASN A 70 31.40 -18.57 10.62
N PRO A 71 32.54 -18.41 11.31
CA PRO A 71 32.57 -18.34 12.79
C PRO A 71 31.83 -17.13 13.37
N LYS A 72 31.43 -16.16 12.54
CA LYS A 72 30.64 -14.98 12.92
C LYS A 72 29.19 -15.04 12.43
N ASN A 73 28.70 -16.20 12.01
CA ASN A 73 27.36 -16.37 11.44
C ASN A 73 26.24 -15.76 12.32
N GLU A 74 26.24 -16.08 13.62
CA GLU A 74 25.25 -15.57 14.57
C GLU A 74 25.25 -14.04 14.64
N ARG A 75 26.44 -13.41 14.67
CA ARG A 75 26.56 -11.94 14.68
C ARG A 75 26.00 -11.30 13.40
N VAL A 76 26.21 -11.94 12.24
CA VAL A 76 25.72 -11.43 10.95
C VAL A 76 24.18 -11.51 10.90
N LEU A 77 23.61 -12.62 11.37
CA LEU A 77 22.15 -12.80 11.47
C LEU A 77 21.54 -11.82 12.48
N GLU A 78 22.14 -11.65 13.67
CA GLU A 78 21.67 -10.66 14.65
C GLU A 78 21.70 -9.23 14.09
N SER A 79 22.75 -8.86 13.35
CA SER A 79 22.86 -7.56 12.71
C SER A 79 21.88 -7.34 11.55
N PHE A 80 21.25 -8.40 11.03
CA PHE A 80 20.24 -8.31 9.97
C PHE A 80 18.84 -8.05 10.54
N PHE A 81 18.55 -8.57 11.73
CA PHE A 81 17.26 -8.41 12.42
C PHE A 81 17.22 -7.24 13.41
N GLY A 82 18.38 -6.83 13.95
CA GLY A 82 18.54 -5.68 14.86
C GLY A 82 18.66 -4.36 14.14
#